data_AF-A0A5J6L7R6-F1
#
_entry.id   AF-A0A5J6L7R6-F1
#
_cell.length_a   1.000
_cell.length_b   1.000
_cell.length_c   1.000
_cell.angle_alpha   90.00
_cell.angle_beta   90.00
_cell.angle_gamma   90.00
#
_symmetry.space_group_name_H-M   'P 1'
#
loop_
_entity.id
_entity.type
_entity.pdbx_description
1 polymer ?
#
loop_
_entity_poly.entity_id
_entity_poly.type
_entity_poly.pdbx_seq_one_letter_code
_entity_poly.pdbx_strand_id
1 'polypeptide(L)'
;MVTLLLDSTQLEVVLSTVERALSFRRRNIVVPREQMVKAQLTDDAWTWLRGVPSPGTYLPSAVAMGSWKSAFGADFALIRRRRPGVVIDLSGHEEFERLILTTRHGVALMRALRLDVADEPEDVAVLATSTAPKVRRRRPVVAPGVG
;
A
#
# COMPACT_ATOMS: atom_id res chain seq x y z
N MET A 1 -6.84 -14.19 -10.98
CA MET A 1 -7.25 -13.62 -9.69
C MET A 1 -6.09 -13.84 -8.76
N VAL A 2 -5.62 -12.83 -8.02
CA VAL A 2 -4.49 -13.02 -7.10
C VAL A 2 -4.96 -13.81 -5.88
N THR A 3 -4.15 -14.74 -5.41
CA THR A 3 -4.40 -15.50 -4.19
C THR A 3 -3.54 -14.91 -3.08
N LEU A 4 -4.18 -14.54 -1.97
CA LEU A 4 -3.54 -13.97 -0.80
C LEU A 4 -3.82 -14.88 0.37
N LEU A 5 -2.76 -15.37 1.01
CA LEU A 5 -2.84 -16.13 2.25
C LEU A 5 -2.31 -15.22 3.34
N LEU A 6 -3.14 -14.93 4.34
CA LEU A 6 -2.77 -14.11 5.48
C LEU A 6 -2.89 -14.97 6.73
N ASP A 7 -1.84 -14.97 7.54
CA ASP A 7 -1.84 -15.52 8.88
C ASP A 7 -1.46 -14.42 9.90
N SER A 8 -1.21 -14.81 11.15
CA SER A 8 -0.88 -13.87 12.22
C SER A 8 0.52 -13.23 12.06
N THR A 9 1.45 -13.86 11.35
CA THR A 9 2.85 -13.42 11.26
C THR A 9 3.24 -12.87 9.89
N GLN A 10 2.53 -13.24 8.83
CA GLN A 10 2.90 -12.89 7.46
C GLN A 10 1.72 -12.87 6.48
N LEU A 11 1.94 -12.15 5.38
CA LEU A 11 1.12 -12.16 4.17
C LEU A 11 1.90 -12.85 3.03
N GLU A 12 1.33 -13.90 2.46
CA GLU A 12 1.86 -14.55 1.27
C GLU A 12 1.00 -14.23 0.03
N VAL A 13 1.65 -13.69 -1.00
CA VAL A 13 1.10 -13.52 -2.34
C VAL A 13 1.44 -14.76 -3.16
N VAL A 14 0.46 -15.65 -3.30
CA VAL A 14 0.61 -16.90 -4.05
C VAL A 14 0.46 -16.64 -5.53
N LEU A 15 1.53 -16.91 -6.28
CA LEU A 15 1.57 -16.70 -7.72
C LEU A 15 1.16 -17.98 -8.46
N SER A 16 0.16 -17.86 -9.31
CA SER A 16 -0.14 -18.87 -10.34
C SER A 16 0.99 -19.01 -11.36
N THR A 17 0.99 -20.09 -12.14
CA THR A 17 2.00 -20.33 -13.19
C THR A 17 2.10 -19.16 -14.18
N VAL A 18 0.96 -18.59 -14.58
CA VAL A 18 0.92 -17.43 -15.48
C VAL A 18 1.50 -16.19 -14.80
N GLU A 19 1.18 -15.96 -13.54
CA GLU A 19 1.73 -14.82 -12.79
C GLU A 19 3.24 -14.95 -12.59
N ARG A 20 3.74 -16.14 -12.30
CA ARG A 20 5.18 -16.42 -12.24
C ARG A 20 5.88 -16.11 -13.56
N ALA A 21 5.30 -16.56 -14.67
CA ALA A 21 5.84 -16.29 -16.00
C ALA A 21 5.86 -14.78 -16.32
N LEU A 22 4.73 -14.08 -16.13
CA LEU A 22 4.60 -12.66 -16.48
C LEU A 22 5.38 -11.74 -15.52
N SER A 23 5.56 -12.13 -14.27
CA SER A 23 6.37 -11.40 -13.28
C SER A 23 7.85 -11.78 -13.27
N PHE A 24 8.25 -12.78 -14.07
CA PHE A 24 9.59 -13.36 -14.07
C PHE A 24 10.04 -13.88 -12.68
N ARG A 25 9.10 -14.32 -11.83
CA ARG A 25 9.40 -14.84 -10.49
C ARG A 25 9.24 -16.35 -10.40
N ARG A 26 10.17 -16.98 -9.68
CA ARG A 26 10.15 -18.43 -9.38
C ARG A 26 9.51 -18.76 -8.05
N ARG A 27 9.25 -17.78 -7.18
CA ARG A 27 8.74 -17.96 -5.82
C ARG A 27 7.57 -17.02 -5.55
N ASN A 28 6.77 -17.37 -4.54
CA ASN A 28 5.76 -16.47 -3.99
C ASN A 28 6.44 -15.26 -3.31
N ILE A 29 5.64 -14.27 -2.94
CA ILE A 29 6.12 -13.14 -2.13
C ILE A 29 5.59 -13.35 -0.73
N VAL A 30 6.48 -13.37 0.24
CA VAL A 30 6.15 -13.53 1.64
C VAL A 30 6.59 -12.26 2.34
N VAL A 31 5.63 -11.58 2.95
CA VAL A 31 5.86 -10.32 3.68
C VAL A 31 5.52 -10.55 5.14
N PRO A 32 6.51 -10.50 6.05
CA PRO A 32 6.27 -10.45 7.49
C PRO A 32 5.37 -9.27 7.85
N ARG A 33 4.45 -9.49 8.78
CA ARG A 33 3.45 -8.49 9.17
C ARG A 33 4.08 -7.25 9.79
N GLU A 34 5.16 -7.44 10.53
CA GLU A 34 5.98 -6.37 11.12
C GLU A 34 6.62 -5.44 10.08
N GLN A 35 6.76 -5.90 8.83
CA GLN A 35 7.29 -5.08 7.71
C GLN A 35 6.17 -4.32 6.98
N MET A 36 4.89 -4.58 7.27
CA MET A 36 3.76 -3.93 6.63
C MET A 36 3.45 -2.60 7.31
N VAL A 37 3.93 -1.49 6.73
CA VAL A 37 3.78 -0.15 7.31
C VAL A 37 2.36 0.38 7.12
N LYS A 38 1.80 0.19 5.92
CA LYS A 38 0.50 0.76 5.57
C LYS A 38 -0.16 -0.07 4.48
N ALA A 39 -1.44 -0.39 4.67
CA ALA A 39 -2.27 -1.00 3.64
C ALA A 39 -3.44 -0.07 3.27
N GLN A 40 -3.73 0.06 1.98
CA GLN A 40 -4.74 0.98 1.45
C GLN A 40 -5.52 0.32 0.33
N LEU A 41 -6.84 0.55 0.30
CA LEU A 41 -7.67 0.21 -0.86
C LEU A 41 -7.48 1.26 -1.96
N THR A 42 -7.55 0.81 -3.20
CA THR A 42 -7.58 1.70 -4.37
C THR A 42 -8.60 1.18 -5.37
N ASP A 43 -9.30 2.09 -6.05
CA ASP A 43 -10.22 1.74 -7.13
C ASP A 43 -9.48 1.51 -8.46
N ASP A 44 -8.29 2.10 -8.59
CA ASP A 44 -7.40 1.90 -9.73
C ASP A 44 -5.96 1.67 -9.24
N ALA A 45 -5.43 0.47 -9.48
CA ALA A 45 -4.06 0.14 -9.11
C ALA A 45 -3.02 0.76 -10.06
N TRP A 46 -3.41 1.15 -11.28
CA TRP A 46 -2.48 1.73 -12.26
C TRP A 46 -1.90 3.07 -11.82
N THR A 47 -2.64 3.85 -11.02
CA THR A 47 -2.19 5.16 -10.54
C THR A 47 -1.04 5.08 -9.54
N TRP A 48 -0.79 3.89 -9.00
CA TRP A 48 0.29 3.63 -8.05
C TRP A 48 1.57 3.14 -8.72
N LEU A 49 1.51 2.75 -9.99
CA LEU A 49 2.65 2.25 -10.72
C LEU A 49 3.65 3.39 -10.97
N ARG A 50 4.87 3.24 -10.45
CA ARG A 50 5.95 4.24 -10.59
C ARG A 50 7.21 3.57 -11.11
N GLY A 51 8.02 4.33 -11.83
CA GLY A 51 9.29 3.84 -12.36
C GLY A 51 9.12 2.93 -13.58
N VAL A 52 10.09 2.04 -13.78
CA VAL A 52 10.21 1.18 -14.97
C VAL A 52 10.23 -0.30 -14.62
N PRO A 53 9.63 -1.18 -15.43
CA PRO A 53 9.66 -2.62 -15.20
C PRO A 53 11.09 -3.17 -15.22
N SER A 54 11.51 -3.94 -14.20
CA SER A 54 12.85 -4.51 -14.07
C SER A 54 12.95 -5.63 -13.01
N PRO A 55 12.71 -6.91 -13.38
CA PRO A 55 12.04 -7.39 -14.59
C PRO A 55 10.50 -7.32 -14.45
N GLY A 56 9.78 -7.19 -15.57
CA GLY A 56 8.31 -7.23 -15.54
C GLY A 56 7.66 -7.21 -16.92
N THR A 57 6.44 -7.75 -17.00
CA THR A 57 5.56 -7.63 -18.18
C THR A 57 4.69 -6.40 -18.06
N TYR A 58 4.73 -5.54 -19.09
CA TYR A 58 3.93 -4.33 -19.16
C TYR A 58 3.16 -4.27 -20.48
N LEU A 59 1.83 -4.33 -20.39
CA LEU A 59 0.89 -4.07 -21.47
C LEU A 59 -0.12 -3.02 -20.98
N PRO A 60 -0.02 -1.75 -21.43
CA PRO A 60 -0.83 -0.65 -20.92
C PRO A 60 -2.32 -0.99 -20.79
N SER A 61 -2.91 -0.60 -19.66
CA SER A 61 -4.32 -0.84 -19.30
C SER A 61 -4.74 -2.30 -19.17
N ALA A 62 -3.93 -3.28 -19.57
CA ALA A 62 -4.26 -4.70 -19.52
C ALA A 62 -3.54 -5.41 -18.38
N VAL A 63 -2.21 -5.33 -18.33
CA VAL A 63 -1.35 -6.08 -17.40
C VAL A 63 -0.11 -5.26 -17.03
N ALA A 64 0.21 -5.21 -15.74
CA ALA A 64 1.53 -4.86 -15.25
C ALA A 64 1.92 -5.86 -14.15
N MET A 65 2.90 -6.72 -14.41
CA MET A 65 3.30 -7.82 -13.52
C MET A 65 4.81 -7.93 -13.38
N GLY A 66 5.32 -8.03 -12.16
CA GLY A 66 6.76 -8.06 -11.88
C GLY A 66 7.22 -6.89 -11.02
N SER A 67 8.52 -6.64 -11.06
CA SER A 67 9.18 -5.61 -10.28
C SER A 67 9.25 -4.29 -11.05
N TRP A 68 8.97 -3.17 -10.38
CA TRP A 68 9.05 -1.81 -10.90
C TRP A 68 10.11 -1.04 -10.13
N LYS A 69 11.20 -0.67 -10.79
CA LYS A 69 12.28 0.10 -10.16
C LYS A 69 12.05 1.59 -10.32
N SER A 70 12.20 2.32 -9.22
CA SER A 70 12.17 3.78 -9.17
C SER A 70 13.37 4.31 -8.38
N ALA A 71 13.48 5.63 -8.27
CA ALA A 71 14.49 6.26 -7.41
C ALA A 71 14.30 5.95 -5.91
N PHE A 72 13.10 5.49 -5.51
CA PHE A 72 12.74 5.22 -4.13
C PHE A 72 12.81 3.74 -3.76
N GLY A 73 13.34 2.89 -4.65
CA GLY A 73 13.39 1.44 -4.47
C GLY A 73 12.51 0.71 -5.49
N ALA A 74 12.21 -0.56 -5.19
CA ALA A 74 11.47 -1.45 -6.08
C ALA A 74 10.07 -1.76 -5.55
N ASP A 75 9.07 -1.62 -6.39
CA ASP A 75 7.70 -2.04 -6.11
C ASP A 75 7.45 -3.39 -6.79
N PHE A 76 6.59 -4.23 -6.21
CA PHE A 76 6.05 -5.39 -6.91
C PHE A 76 4.62 -5.14 -7.35
N ALA A 77 4.34 -5.33 -8.64
CA ALA A 77 3.02 -5.15 -9.22
C ALA A 77 2.41 -6.48 -9.67
N LEU A 78 1.13 -6.68 -9.36
CA LEU A 78 0.22 -7.63 -10.01
C LEU A 78 -1.07 -6.92 -10.37
N ILE A 79 -0.99 -6.10 -11.41
CA ILE A 79 -2.11 -5.27 -11.87
C ILE A 79 -2.77 -5.94 -13.06
N ARG A 80 -4.10 -6.04 -13.02
CA ARG A 80 -4.92 -6.63 -14.08
C ARG A 80 -6.08 -5.72 -14.42
N ARG A 81 -6.10 -5.18 -15.64
CA ARG A 81 -7.12 -4.22 -16.10
C ARG A 81 -7.26 -3.04 -15.13
N ARG A 82 -8.22 -2.15 -15.33
CA ARG A 82 -8.60 -1.14 -14.32
C ARG A 82 -9.62 -1.74 -13.37
N ARG A 83 -9.14 -2.29 -12.27
CA ARG A 83 -9.94 -2.97 -11.26
C ARG A 83 -9.45 -2.55 -9.87
N PRO A 84 -10.34 -2.59 -8.87
CA PRO A 84 -9.95 -2.34 -7.48
C PRO A 84 -8.80 -3.23 -7.03
N GLY A 85 -8.06 -2.73 -6.06
CA GLY A 85 -6.88 -3.40 -5.54
C GLY A 85 -6.51 -2.95 -4.15
N VAL A 86 -5.37 -3.45 -3.70
CA VAL A 86 -4.74 -3.03 -2.47
C VAL A 86 -3.31 -2.58 -2.78
N VAL A 87 -2.86 -1.59 -2.02
CA VAL A 87 -1.49 -1.11 -2.00
C VAL A 87 -0.95 -1.28 -0.60
N ILE A 88 0.21 -1.91 -0.48
CA ILE A 88 0.85 -2.20 0.80
C ILE A 88 2.25 -1.61 0.77
N ASP A 89 2.49 -0.56 1.55
CA ASP A 89 3.83 0.00 1.76
C ASP A 89 4.57 -0.87 2.78
N LEU A 90 5.83 -1.17 2.48
CA LEU A 90 6.70 -2.06 3.25
C LEU A 90 7.89 -1.28 3.82
N SER A 91 8.49 -1.81 4.89
CA SER A 91 9.75 -1.32 5.43
C SER A 91 10.63 -2.50 5.82
N GLY A 92 11.87 -2.52 5.33
CA GLY A 92 12.85 -3.56 5.66
C GLY A 92 12.65 -4.89 4.92
N HIS A 93 11.76 -4.95 3.93
CA HIS A 93 11.61 -6.14 3.09
C HIS A 93 12.75 -6.22 2.07
N GLU A 94 13.32 -7.41 1.88
CA GLU A 94 14.57 -7.61 1.13
C GLU A 94 14.51 -7.16 -0.34
N GLU A 95 13.33 -7.29 -0.96
CA GLU A 95 13.16 -7.05 -2.40
C GLU A 95 12.30 -5.83 -2.75
N PHE A 96 11.43 -5.37 -1.86
CA PHE A 96 10.31 -4.51 -2.24
C PHE A 96 9.95 -3.48 -1.18
N GLU A 97 9.65 -2.26 -1.62
CA GLU A 97 9.16 -1.17 -0.80
C GLU A 97 7.62 -1.10 -0.83
N ARG A 98 6.99 -1.73 -1.82
CA ARG A 98 5.54 -1.73 -1.97
C ARG A 98 5.02 -2.93 -2.75
N LEU A 99 3.87 -3.44 -2.36
CA LEU A 99 3.05 -4.35 -3.17
C LEU A 99 1.84 -3.60 -3.75
N ILE A 100 1.61 -3.75 -5.05
CA ILE A 100 0.46 -3.16 -5.78
C ILE A 100 -0.33 -4.29 -6.42
N LEU A 101 -1.48 -4.65 -5.86
CA LEU A 101 -2.18 -5.89 -6.20
C LEU A 101 -3.63 -5.62 -6.60
N THR A 102 -4.02 -6.01 -7.81
CA THR A 102 -5.43 -6.07 -8.18
C THR A 102 -6.10 -7.25 -7.48
N THR A 103 -7.12 -6.98 -6.67
CA THR A 103 -7.87 -8.01 -5.93
C THR A 103 -9.30 -7.56 -5.65
N ARG A 104 -10.24 -8.50 -5.73
CA ARG A 104 -11.63 -8.26 -5.29
C ARG A 104 -11.81 -8.40 -3.78
N HIS A 105 -10.80 -8.95 -3.08
CA HIS A 105 -10.86 -9.24 -1.64
C HIS A 105 -10.15 -8.18 -0.79
N GLY A 106 -9.87 -6.99 -1.34
CA GLY A 106 -9.14 -5.95 -0.62
C GLY A 106 -9.79 -5.58 0.71
N VAL A 107 -11.12 -5.43 0.76
CA VAL A 107 -11.85 -5.12 1.99
C VAL A 107 -11.67 -6.22 3.05
N ALA A 108 -11.72 -7.49 2.64
CA ALA A 108 -11.51 -8.62 3.55
C ALA A 108 -10.07 -8.64 4.09
N LEU A 109 -9.08 -8.37 3.22
CA LEU A 109 -7.68 -8.23 3.63
C LEU A 109 -7.51 -7.10 4.65
N MET A 110 -8.06 -5.91 4.39
CA MET A 110 -7.98 -4.77 5.32
C MET A 110 -8.61 -5.07 6.68
N ARG A 111 -9.72 -5.81 6.70
CA ARG A 111 -10.36 -6.24 7.96
C ARG A 111 -9.46 -7.21 8.71
N ALA A 112 -8.94 -8.23 8.06
CA ALA A 112 -8.03 -9.19 8.69
C ALA A 112 -6.75 -8.50 9.20
N LEU A 113 -6.21 -7.54 8.44
CA LEU A 113 -5.04 -6.77 8.87
C LEU A 113 -5.31 -5.93 10.14
N ARG A 114 -6.54 -5.44 10.34
CA ARG A 114 -6.94 -4.71 11.56
C ARG A 114 -7.28 -5.63 12.72
N LEU A 115 -7.88 -6.78 12.47
CA LEU A 115 -8.36 -7.68 13.50
C LEU A 115 -7.20 -8.26 14.35
N ASP A 116 -6.00 -8.42 13.79
CA ASP A 116 -4.82 -8.80 14.61
C ASP A 116 -4.06 -7.61 15.21
N VAL A 117 -4.53 -6.37 15.02
CA VAL A 117 -4.02 -5.17 15.74
C VAL A 117 -4.95 -4.78 16.90
N ALA A 118 -6.16 -5.34 16.94
CA ALA A 118 -7.12 -5.07 18.00
C ALA A 118 -6.85 -5.96 19.22
N ASP A 119 -6.02 -5.47 20.14
CA ASP A 119 -6.18 -5.82 21.57
C ASP A 119 -6.93 -4.72 22.34
N GLU A 120 -7.07 -3.49 21.80
CA GLU A 120 -8.00 -2.46 22.33
C GLU A 120 -8.49 -1.53 21.19
N PRO A 121 -9.81 -1.34 20.99
CA PRO A 121 -10.34 -0.36 20.05
C PRO A 121 -10.30 1.07 20.64
N GLU A 122 -9.46 1.94 20.09
CA GLU A 122 -9.49 3.39 20.40
C GLU A 122 -10.56 4.14 19.57
N ASP A 123 -11.23 5.10 20.22
CA ASP A 123 -12.24 5.95 19.61
C ASP A 123 -11.62 6.85 18.53
N VAL A 124 -12.21 6.81 17.33
CA VAL A 124 -11.82 7.59 16.14
C VAL A 124 -11.81 9.10 16.41
N ALA A 125 -12.60 9.58 17.37
CA ALA A 125 -12.62 10.98 17.81
C ALA A 125 -11.31 11.41 18.49
N VAL A 126 -10.60 10.48 19.15
CA VAL A 126 -9.34 10.76 19.86
C VAL A 126 -8.18 10.92 18.88
N LEU A 127 -8.12 10.07 17.84
CA LEU A 127 -7.08 10.10 16.79
C LEU A 127 -7.16 11.36 15.91
N ALA A 128 -8.37 11.84 15.62
CA ALA A 128 -8.57 13.05 14.80
C ALA A 128 -8.08 14.34 15.49
N THR A 129 -8.01 14.34 16.82
CA THR A 129 -7.68 15.54 17.61
C THR A 129 -6.16 15.75 17.76
N SER A 130 -5.33 14.72 17.57
CA SER A 130 -3.87 14.81 17.81
C SER A 130 -3.05 15.39 16.64
N THR A 131 -3.64 15.60 15.45
CA THR A 131 -2.91 16.05 14.25
C THR A 131 -3.08 17.54 13.93
N ALA A 132 -3.79 18.33 14.74
CA ALA A 132 -3.89 19.76 14.47
C ALA A 132 -2.58 20.50 14.85
N PRO A 133 -1.87 21.15 13.92
CA PRO A 133 -0.75 22.01 14.29
C PRO A 133 -1.31 23.21 15.06
N LYS A 134 -0.79 23.44 16.26
CA LYS A 134 -1.16 24.58 17.10
C LYS A 134 -0.65 25.87 16.45
N VAL A 135 -1.40 26.42 15.49
CA VAL A 135 -1.16 27.75 14.94
C VAL A 135 -1.41 28.74 16.07
N ARG A 136 -0.33 29.25 16.68
CA ARG A 136 -0.38 30.40 17.59
C ARG A 136 -0.98 31.58 16.81
N ARG A 137 -2.26 31.88 17.02
CA ARG A 137 -2.84 33.14 16.58
C ARG A 137 -2.13 34.27 17.34
N ARG A 138 -1.27 35.02 16.66
CA ARG A 138 -0.77 36.30 17.19
C ARG A 138 -1.97 37.24 17.33
N ARG A 139 -2.16 37.80 18.52
CA ARG A 139 -3.14 38.87 18.76
C ARG A 139 -2.80 40.04 17.83
N PRO A 140 -3.77 40.66 17.14
CA PRO A 140 -3.52 41.92 16.46
C PRO A 140 -3.20 42.97 17.52
N VAL A 141 -2.05 43.64 17.39
CA VAL A 141 -1.76 44.85 18.15
C VAL A 141 -2.61 45.96 17.54
N VAL A 142 -3.63 46.40 18.26
CA VAL A 142 -4.38 47.61 17.89
C VAL A 142 -3.47 48.79 18.24
N ALA A 143 -2.99 49.49 17.22
CA ALA A 143 -2.29 50.75 17.41
C ALA A 143 -3.31 51.82 17.87
N PRO A 144 -3.02 52.61 18.92
CA PRO A 144 -3.89 53.70 19.31
C PRO A 144 -3.83 54.81 18.25
N GLY A 145 -5.01 55.33 17.89
CA GLY A 145 -5.18 56.39 16.91
C GLY A 145 -4.48 57.68 17.33
N VAL A 146 -3.90 58.34 16.34
CA VAL A 146 -3.34 59.69 16.45
C VAL A 146 -4.50 60.66 16.18
N GLY A 147 -4.79 61.50 17.17
CA GLY A 147 -5.63 62.69 17.00
C GLY A 147 -4.86 63.86 16.40
#